data_AF-A0A7V8WHZ6-F1
#
_entry.id   AF-A0A7V8WHZ6-F1
#
_cell.length_a   1.000
_cell.length_b   1.000
_cell.length_c   1.000
_cell.angle_alpha   90.00
_cell.angle_beta   90.00
_cell.angle_gamma   90.00
#
_symmetry.space_group_name_H-M   'P 1'
#
loop_
_entity.id
_entity.type
_entity.pdbx_description
1 polymer ?
#
loop_
_entity_poly.entity_id
_entity_poly.type
_entity_poly.pdbx_seq_one_letter_code
_entity_poly.pdbx_strand_id
1 'polypeptide(L)'
;VRSVKNGFDKAQKTIEAMQALGAKHTNFSFGIASTIFATNMEDAENILAWARTKNLDVVFNMLRFTDAMLHNKELQETIGFRPREEEFMRKFFLDRVHEESILSGQSFMYLHYADMIANGYHRTMPCPFQRQGLLLNPNGDLHYCENSQKLGNVLDDSAESLYFRAENLKHREQVKTETCPTCLSPCQVNVGAMKQFIPYAKFLKRAYDVKRAPERHLETLPAAEQVR
;
A
#
# COMPACT_ATOMS: atom_id res chain seq x y z
N VAL A 1 18.69 6.16 -13.76
CA VAL A 1 17.38 5.83 -13.17
C VAL A 1 16.31 6.92 -13.35
N ARG A 2 16.49 8.17 -12.90
CA ARG A 2 15.41 9.19 -12.92
C ARG A 2 15.49 10.26 -14.04
N SER A 3 16.49 10.20 -14.91
CA SER A 3 16.75 11.23 -15.95
C SER A 3 16.86 12.67 -15.43
N VAL A 4 17.17 12.83 -14.14
CA VAL A 4 17.44 14.12 -13.51
C VAL A 4 18.91 14.17 -13.13
N LYS A 5 19.66 15.11 -13.72
CA LYS A 5 21.05 15.35 -13.36
C LYS A 5 21.15 15.66 -11.86
N ASN A 6 22.02 14.93 -11.17
CA ASN A 6 22.23 14.98 -9.72
C ASN A 6 20.94 14.77 -8.92
N GLY A 7 20.04 13.91 -9.42
CA GLY A 7 18.74 13.66 -8.79
C GLY A 7 18.85 13.13 -7.36
N PHE A 8 19.84 12.27 -7.08
CA PHE A 8 20.08 11.74 -5.74
C PHE A 8 20.50 12.85 -4.77
N ASP A 9 21.49 13.68 -5.14
CA ASP A 9 21.94 14.81 -4.30
C ASP A 9 20.80 15.80 -4.00
N LYS A 10 19.93 16.05 -4.99
CA LYS A 10 18.73 16.89 -4.80
C LYS A 10 17.75 16.25 -3.82
N ALA A 11 17.49 14.95 -3.95
CA ALA A 11 16.64 14.22 -3.02
C ALA A 11 17.22 14.22 -1.59
N GLN A 12 18.54 14.11 -1.45
CA GLN A 12 19.21 14.19 -0.16
C GLN A 12 18.96 15.52 0.54
N LYS A 13 19.03 16.65 -0.18
CA LYS A 13 18.70 17.97 0.39
C LYS A 13 17.27 18.02 0.93
N THR A 14 16.31 17.41 0.23
CA THR A 14 14.92 17.32 0.70
C THR A 14 14.83 16.45 1.96
N ILE A 15 15.50 15.30 1.97
CA ILE A 15 15.52 14.39 3.12
C ILE A 15 16.08 15.09 4.35
N GLU A 16 17.21 15.78 4.23
CA GLU A 16 17.81 16.56 5.32
C GLU A 16 16.84 17.62 5.86
N ALA A 17 16.13 18.32 4.97
CA ALA A 17 15.11 19.29 5.35
C ALA A 17 13.91 18.63 6.07
N MET A 18 13.46 17.46 5.61
CA MET A 18 12.36 16.72 6.26
C MET A 18 12.78 16.15 7.62
N GLN A 19 14.01 15.68 7.78
CA GLN A 19 14.56 15.28 9.09
C GLN A 19 14.62 16.46 10.06
N ALA A 20 15.10 17.62 9.59
CA ALA A 20 15.13 18.83 10.40
C ALA A 20 13.73 19.29 10.82
N LEU A 21 12.71 19.05 9.98
CA LEU A 21 11.31 19.31 10.32
C LEU A 21 10.78 18.31 11.35
N GLY A 22 11.02 17.00 11.15
CA GLY A 22 10.61 15.95 12.10
C GLY A 22 11.23 16.11 13.49
N ALA A 23 12.46 16.61 13.56
CA ALA A 23 13.10 16.92 14.84
C ALA A 23 12.40 18.04 15.63
N LYS A 24 11.66 18.93 14.95
CA LYS A 24 10.92 20.04 15.57
C LYS A 24 9.46 19.72 15.84
N HIS A 25 8.90 18.73 15.16
CA HIS A 25 7.48 18.43 15.19
C HIS A 25 7.24 16.94 15.46
N THR A 26 6.84 16.61 16.68
CA THR A 26 6.63 15.21 17.14
C THR A 26 5.51 14.47 16.40
N ASN A 27 4.62 15.19 15.73
CA ASN A 27 3.54 14.66 14.92
C ASN A 27 3.88 14.61 13.41
N PHE A 28 5.09 14.98 13.01
CA PHE A 28 5.56 14.88 11.64
C PHE A 28 6.36 13.60 11.44
N SER A 29 5.95 12.76 10.50
CA SER A 29 6.68 11.59 10.06
C SER A 29 6.85 11.62 8.55
N PHE A 30 7.96 11.04 8.08
CA PHE A 30 8.19 10.83 6.67
C PHE A 30 9.02 9.56 6.50
N GLY A 31 8.96 8.99 5.29
CA GLY A 31 9.80 7.88 4.88
C GLY A 31 10.17 8.06 3.42
N ILE A 32 11.08 7.21 2.95
CA ILE A 32 11.47 7.15 1.55
C ILE A 32 10.95 5.86 0.92
N ALA A 33 10.75 5.88 -0.39
CA ALA A 33 10.33 4.71 -1.14
C ALA A 33 11.27 4.48 -2.32
N SER A 34 11.67 3.23 -2.53
CA SER A 34 12.46 2.81 -3.69
C SER A 34 11.69 1.75 -4.47
N THR A 35 11.54 1.95 -5.77
CA THR A 35 10.98 0.93 -6.67
C THR A 35 12.12 0.07 -7.19
N ILE A 36 12.04 -1.25 -6.98
CA ILE A 36 13.02 -2.22 -7.48
C ILE A 36 12.65 -2.63 -8.91
N PHE A 37 13.63 -2.59 -9.81
CA PHE A 37 13.56 -3.07 -11.18
C PHE A 37 14.95 -3.47 -11.67
N ALA A 38 15.06 -4.04 -12.87
CA ALA A 38 16.25 -4.75 -13.33
C ALA A 38 17.57 -3.95 -13.18
N THR A 39 17.57 -2.64 -13.37
CA THR A 39 18.81 -1.84 -13.36
C THR A 39 19.21 -1.31 -11.98
N ASN A 40 18.45 -1.56 -10.92
CA ASN A 40 18.76 -1.05 -9.56
C ASN A 40 18.64 -2.13 -8.46
N MET A 41 18.58 -3.40 -8.83
CA MET A 41 18.45 -4.51 -7.88
C MET A 41 19.59 -4.52 -6.86
N GLU A 42 20.84 -4.54 -7.33
CA GLU A 42 22.02 -4.53 -6.46
C GLU A 42 22.12 -3.22 -5.66
N ASP A 43 21.61 -2.12 -6.20
CA ASP A 43 21.52 -0.85 -5.48
C ASP A 43 20.46 -0.86 -4.37
N ALA A 44 19.49 -1.78 -4.36
CA ALA A 44 18.50 -1.86 -3.29
C ALA A 44 19.15 -2.15 -1.92
N GLU A 45 20.18 -3.01 -1.91
CA GLU A 45 20.98 -3.29 -0.70
C GLU A 45 21.81 -2.08 -0.29
N ASN A 46 22.42 -1.37 -1.25
CA ASN A 46 23.15 -0.12 -1.00
C ASN A 46 22.23 0.98 -0.42
N ILE A 47 21.02 1.12 -0.97
CA ILE A 47 20.00 2.06 -0.49
C ILE A 47 19.58 1.70 0.93
N LEU A 48 19.35 0.41 1.22
CA LEU A 48 19.00 -0.04 2.56
C LEU A 48 20.13 0.27 3.57
N ALA A 49 21.37 -0.08 3.23
CA ALA A 49 22.53 0.20 4.07
C ALA A 49 22.66 1.70 4.33
N TRP A 50 22.56 2.52 3.29
CA TRP A 50 22.59 3.98 3.40
C TRP A 50 21.45 4.52 4.27
N ALA A 51 20.21 4.08 4.06
CA ALA A 51 19.05 4.51 4.84
C ALA A 51 19.23 4.22 6.34
N ARG A 52 19.81 3.05 6.68
CA ARG A 52 20.16 2.70 8.06
C ARG A 52 21.16 3.66 8.68
N THR A 53 22.21 4.08 7.94
CA THR A 53 23.18 5.08 8.44
C THR A 53 22.54 6.44 8.73
N LYS A 54 21.39 6.72 8.10
CA LYS A 54 20.65 7.97 8.23
C LYS A 54 19.42 7.86 9.15
N ASN A 55 19.19 6.69 9.74
CA ASN A 55 17.98 6.39 10.50
C ASN A 55 16.68 6.74 9.73
N LEU A 56 16.64 6.37 8.45
CA LEU A 56 15.50 6.59 7.56
C LEU A 56 14.67 5.33 7.43
N ASP A 57 13.35 5.51 7.46
CA ASP A 57 12.42 4.46 7.10
C ASP A 57 12.33 4.35 5.57
N VAL A 58 12.67 3.18 5.00
CA VAL A 58 12.69 2.94 3.56
C VAL A 58 11.80 1.78 3.17
N VAL A 59 10.81 2.07 2.31
CA VAL A 59 9.91 1.07 1.74
C VAL A 59 10.36 0.68 0.35
N PHE A 60 10.57 -0.63 0.11
CA PHE A 60 10.86 -1.17 -1.22
C PHE A 60 9.57 -1.65 -1.90
N ASN A 61 9.33 -1.20 -3.12
CA ASN A 61 8.13 -1.55 -3.88
C ASN A 61 8.52 -2.26 -5.18
N MET A 62 7.67 -3.18 -5.62
CA MET A 62 7.80 -3.75 -6.96
C MET A 62 7.38 -2.72 -8.02
N LEU A 63 8.00 -2.81 -9.19
CA LEU A 63 7.57 -2.13 -10.41
C LEU A 63 6.12 -2.47 -10.76
N ARG A 64 5.38 -1.47 -11.27
CA ARG A 64 3.96 -1.58 -11.61
C ARG A 64 3.72 -0.92 -12.96
N PHE A 65 2.81 -1.50 -13.72
CA PHE A 65 2.44 -1.02 -15.05
C PHE A 65 0.94 -0.78 -15.08
N THR A 66 0.52 0.45 -15.34
CA THR A 66 -0.90 0.79 -15.46
C THR A 66 -1.11 1.82 -16.57
N ASP A 67 -2.10 1.58 -17.42
CA ASP A 67 -2.50 2.56 -18.45
C ASP A 67 -3.28 3.71 -17.83
N ALA A 68 -4.09 3.43 -16.80
CA ALA A 68 -5.05 4.39 -16.26
C ALA A 68 -4.40 5.53 -15.46
N MET A 69 -3.22 5.30 -14.88
CA MET A 69 -2.59 6.26 -13.96
C MET A 69 -1.13 6.54 -14.30
N LEU A 70 -0.35 5.51 -14.60
CA LEU A 70 1.09 5.67 -14.83
C LEU A 70 1.44 5.88 -16.30
N HIS A 71 0.53 5.54 -17.22
CA HIS A 71 0.73 5.61 -18.67
C HIS A 71 2.07 5.00 -19.10
N ASN A 72 2.38 3.81 -18.58
CA ASN A 72 3.71 3.22 -18.66
C ASN A 72 3.72 1.75 -19.10
N LYS A 73 2.61 1.22 -19.62
CA LYS A 73 2.47 -0.21 -19.91
C LYS A 73 3.35 -0.69 -21.06
N GLU A 74 3.68 0.21 -21.98
CA GLU A 74 4.66 -0.01 -23.03
C GLU A 74 6.07 -0.33 -22.49
N LEU A 75 6.38 0.07 -21.26
CA LEU A 75 7.66 -0.26 -20.62
C LEU A 75 7.71 -1.70 -20.09
N GLN A 76 6.58 -2.40 -20.00
CA GLN A 76 6.52 -3.74 -19.40
C GLN A 76 7.41 -4.76 -20.12
N GLU A 77 7.47 -4.70 -21.44
CA GLU A 77 8.30 -5.62 -22.23
C GLU A 77 9.80 -5.35 -22.05
N THR A 78 10.18 -4.12 -21.73
CA THR A 78 11.58 -3.70 -21.66
C THR A 78 12.17 -3.84 -20.26
N ILE A 79 11.41 -3.48 -19.22
CA ILE A 79 11.88 -3.43 -17.82
C ILE A 79 11.08 -4.31 -16.86
N GLY A 80 10.14 -5.11 -17.38
CA GLY A 80 9.41 -6.10 -16.60
C GLY A 80 10.33 -7.15 -15.97
N PHE A 81 9.82 -7.81 -14.94
CA PHE A 81 10.58 -8.83 -14.20
C PHE A 81 10.80 -10.08 -15.05
N ARG A 82 12.00 -10.64 -14.95
CA ARG A 82 12.38 -11.94 -15.50
C ARG A 82 12.85 -12.84 -14.34
N PRO A 83 13.16 -14.13 -14.59
CA PRO A 83 13.49 -15.06 -13.50
C PRO A 83 14.63 -14.59 -12.58
N ARG A 84 15.62 -13.86 -13.10
CA ARG A 84 16.70 -13.27 -12.30
C ARG A 84 16.17 -12.22 -11.32
N GLU A 85 15.33 -11.31 -11.80
CA GLU A 85 14.73 -10.26 -10.97
C GLU A 85 13.82 -10.86 -9.89
N GLU A 86 13.05 -11.89 -10.25
CA GLU A 86 12.17 -12.61 -9.33
C GLU A 86 12.93 -13.30 -8.21
N GLU A 87 14.01 -14.01 -8.54
CA GLU A 87 14.85 -14.69 -7.57
C GLU A 87 15.48 -13.69 -6.59
N PHE A 88 16.04 -12.60 -7.12
CA PHE A 88 16.61 -11.53 -6.31
C PHE A 88 15.57 -10.92 -5.38
N MET A 89 14.42 -10.47 -5.91
CA MET A 89 13.39 -9.80 -5.11
C MET A 89 12.80 -10.73 -4.05
N ARG A 90 12.55 -12.00 -4.39
CA ARG A 90 12.03 -12.97 -3.40
C ARG A 90 13.01 -13.12 -2.25
N LYS A 91 14.30 -13.30 -2.53
CA LYS A 91 15.33 -13.38 -1.50
C LYS A 91 15.39 -12.09 -0.67
N PHE A 92 15.47 -10.94 -1.35
CA PHE A 92 15.58 -9.63 -0.71
C PHE A 92 14.40 -9.36 0.24
N PHE A 93 13.17 -9.66 -0.16
CA PHE A 93 11.99 -9.47 0.68
C PHE A 93 11.95 -10.44 1.86
N LEU A 94 12.34 -11.71 1.68
CA LEU A 94 12.44 -12.67 2.79
C LEU A 94 13.51 -12.26 3.81
N ASP A 95 14.65 -11.74 3.35
CA ASP A 95 15.69 -11.20 4.23
C ASP A 95 15.16 -10.01 5.05
N ARG A 96 14.34 -9.13 4.43
CA ARG A 96 13.67 -8.04 5.17
C ARG A 96 12.68 -8.56 6.21
N VAL A 97 11.88 -9.57 5.88
CA VAL A 97 10.95 -10.19 6.83
C VAL A 97 11.70 -10.76 8.03
N HIS A 98 12.86 -11.40 7.80
CA HIS A 98 13.69 -11.97 8.86
C HIS A 98 14.33 -10.90 9.75
N GLU A 99 14.73 -9.76 9.20
CA GLU A 99 15.41 -8.69 9.94
C GLU A 99 14.45 -7.72 10.66
N GLU A 100 13.26 -7.51 10.11
CA GLU A 100 12.29 -6.56 10.65
C GLU A 100 11.41 -7.17 11.74
N SER A 101 10.82 -6.30 12.56
CA SER A 101 9.79 -6.73 13.52
C SER A 101 8.59 -7.35 12.79
N ILE A 102 8.05 -8.44 13.33
CA ILE A 102 6.79 -9.03 12.87
C ILE A 102 5.59 -8.09 13.00
N LEU A 103 5.72 -7.03 13.80
CA LEU A 103 4.70 -5.98 13.95
C LEU A 103 4.86 -4.86 12.91
N SER A 104 5.92 -4.89 12.09
CA SER A 104 6.14 -3.96 10.99
C SER A 104 5.13 -4.24 9.88
N GLY A 105 4.40 -3.21 9.48
CA GLY A 105 3.56 -3.29 8.29
C GLY A 105 4.35 -3.52 7.00
N GLN A 106 5.65 -3.18 6.98
CA GLN A 106 6.52 -3.47 5.85
C GLN A 106 6.89 -4.94 5.78
N SER A 107 7.27 -5.57 6.90
CA SER A 107 7.48 -7.03 6.98
C SER A 107 6.25 -7.80 6.48
N PHE A 108 5.04 -7.37 6.89
CA PHE A 108 3.79 -7.92 6.36
C PHE A 108 3.68 -7.79 4.84
N MET A 109 3.95 -6.61 4.29
CA MET A 109 3.94 -6.37 2.84
C MET A 109 5.00 -7.19 2.10
N TYR A 110 6.23 -7.28 2.62
CA TYR A 110 7.34 -8.01 2.01
C TYR A 110 7.10 -9.51 1.95
N LEU A 111 6.51 -10.08 3.01
CA LEU A 111 6.13 -11.49 3.00
C LEU A 111 5.14 -11.79 1.87
N HIS A 112 4.12 -10.95 1.72
CA HIS A 112 3.19 -11.10 0.63
C HIS A 112 3.83 -10.92 -0.75
N TYR A 113 4.78 -10.00 -0.91
CA TYR A 113 5.52 -9.90 -2.17
C TYR A 113 6.32 -11.16 -2.48
N ALA A 114 7.01 -11.74 -1.49
CA ALA A 114 7.73 -12.99 -1.67
C ALA A 114 6.79 -14.14 -2.05
N ASP A 115 5.64 -14.26 -1.38
CA ASP A 115 4.62 -15.27 -1.68
C ASP A 115 4.03 -15.08 -3.09
N MET A 116 3.74 -13.84 -3.46
CA MET A 116 3.23 -13.50 -4.79
C MET A 116 4.24 -13.86 -5.87
N ILE A 117 5.53 -13.59 -5.69
CA ILE A 117 6.55 -14.04 -6.65
C ILE A 117 6.57 -15.58 -6.74
N ALA A 118 6.50 -16.27 -5.59
CA ALA A 118 6.57 -17.73 -5.54
C ALA A 118 5.34 -18.45 -6.13
N ASN A 119 4.17 -17.81 -6.13
CA ASN A 119 2.91 -18.41 -6.56
C ASN A 119 2.45 -17.97 -7.96
N GLY A 120 3.32 -17.36 -8.77
CA GLY A 120 2.96 -16.86 -10.10
C GLY A 120 2.11 -15.57 -10.07
N TYR A 121 2.39 -14.70 -9.11
CA TYR A 121 1.79 -13.38 -8.89
C TYR A 121 0.32 -13.38 -8.46
N HIS A 122 -0.20 -14.48 -7.94
CA HIS A 122 -1.53 -14.51 -7.34
C HIS A 122 -1.53 -13.68 -6.05
N ARG A 123 -2.30 -12.59 -6.08
CA ARG A 123 -2.35 -11.59 -5.03
C ARG A 123 -2.80 -12.20 -3.71
N THR A 124 -1.93 -12.10 -2.70
CA THR A 124 -2.23 -12.48 -1.31
C THR A 124 -2.44 -11.26 -0.40
N MET A 125 -1.99 -10.06 -0.82
CA MET A 125 -2.14 -8.83 -0.05
C MET A 125 -3.58 -8.32 0.03
N PRO A 126 -4.07 -7.90 1.21
CA PRO A 126 -5.34 -7.18 1.32
C PRO A 126 -5.27 -5.83 0.58
N CYS A 127 -6.43 -5.32 0.17
CA CYS A 127 -6.53 -4.03 -0.52
C CYS A 127 -7.79 -3.27 -0.09
N PRO A 128 -7.67 -2.09 0.55
CA PRO A 128 -8.84 -1.29 0.93
C PRO A 128 -9.60 -0.72 -0.28
N PHE A 129 -8.92 -0.54 -1.41
CA PHE A 129 -9.50 0.01 -2.64
C PHE A 129 -10.51 -0.91 -3.34
N GLN A 130 -10.59 -2.19 -2.97
CA GLN A 130 -11.64 -3.08 -3.49
C GLN A 130 -13.05 -2.66 -3.05
N ARG A 131 -13.17 -1.87 -1.98
CA ARG A 131 -14.47 -1.51 -1.38
C ARG A 131 -14.61 -0.05 -0.97
N GLN A 132 -13.54 0.55 -0.46
CA GLN A 132 -13.61 1.82 0.30
C GLN A 132 -12.62 2.88 -0.17
N GLY A 133 -11.68 2.52 -1.04
CA GLY A 133 -10.68 3.46 -1.53
C GLY A 133 -11.18 4.21 -2.76
N LEU A 134 -10.67 5.42 -2.92
CA LEU A 134 -10.81 6.24 -4.12
C LEU A 134 -9.50 6.95 -4.40
N LEU A 135 -9.28 7.30 -5.65
CA LEU A 135 -8.23 8.21 -6.06
C LEU A 135 -8.88 9.41 -6.74
N LEU A 136 -8.41 10.60 -6.37
CA LEU A 136 -8.87 11.87 -6.92
C LEU A 136 -7.67 12.57 -7.55
N ASN A 137 -7.74 12.78 -8.86
CA ASN A 137 -6.72 13.52 -9.57
C ASN A 137 -6.91 15.04 -9.38
N PRO A 138 -5.85 15.86 -9.52
CA PRO A 138 -5.93 17.31 -9.34
C PRO A 138 -6.91 18.03 -10.28
N ASN A 139 -7.27 17.40 -11.40
CA ASN A 139 -8.25 17.91 -12.36
C ASN A 139 -9.71 17.55 -11.98
N GLY A 140 -9.93 16.85 -10.86
CA GLY A 140 -11.25 16.41 -10.42
C GLY A 140 -11.64 15.01 -10.88
N ASP A 141 -10.82 14.30 -11.66
CA ASP A 141 -11.16 12.96 -12.11
C ASP A 141 -11.14 11.97 -10.94
N LEU A 142 -12.25 11.23 -10.79
CA LEU A 142 -12.45 10.24 -9.74
C LEU A 142 -12.20 8.84 -10.29
N HIS A 143 -11.45 8.03 -9.54
CA HIS A 143 -11.10 6.64 -9.84
C HIS A 143 -11.31 5.78 -8.59
N TYR A 144 -11.53 4.48 -8.74
CA TYR A 144 -11.45 3.55 -7.60
C TYR A 144 -10.02 3.30 -7.17
N CYS A 145 -9.10 3.10 -8.11
CA CYS A 145 -7.69 2.85 -7.83
C CYS A 145 -6.85 3.14 -9.08
N GLU A 146 -5.53 2.94 -8.99
CA GLU A 146 -4.60 3.23 -10.10
C GLU A 146 -4.79 2.35 -11.35
N ASN A 147 -5.60 1.29 -11.23
CA ASN A 147 -5.95 0.38 -12.32
C ASN A 147 -7.36 0.61 -12.85
N SER A 148 -8.18 1.43 -12.19
CA SER A 148 -9.55 1.65 -12.62
C SER A 148 -9.62 2.80 -13.63
N GLN A 149 -10.45 2.64 -14.65
CA GLN A 149 -10.89 3.74 -15.51
C GLN A 149 -11.53 4.88 -14.70
N LYS A 150 -11.58 6.07 -15.30
CA LYS A 150 -12.24 7.26 -14.76
C LYS A 150 -13.73 6.96 -14.55
N LEU A 151 -14.23 7.24 -13.35
CA LEU A 151 -15.64 7.11 -12.97
C LEU A 151 -16.46 8.33 -13.40
N GLY A 152 -15.80 9.49 -13.46
CA GLY A 152 -16.38 10.81 -13.75
C GLY A 152 -15.48 11.92 -13.22
N ASN A 153 -15.97 13.16 -13.23
CA ASN A 153 -15.27 14.31 -12.67
C ASN A 153 -16.12 14.96 -11.57
N VAL A 154 -15.52 15.18 -10.40
CA VAL A 154 -16.22 15.70 -9.21
C VAL A 154 -16.60 17.17 -9.31
N LEU A 155 -16.13 17.87 -10.35
CA LEU A 155 -16.54 19.25 -10.65
C LEU A 155 -17.89 19.28 -11.38
N ASP A 156 -18.28 18.18 -12.04
CA ASP A 156 -19.52 18.06 -12.81
C ASP A 156 -20.62 17.32 -12.02
N ASP A 157 -20.25 16.28 -11.27
CA ASP A 157 -21.15 15.41 -10.50
C ASP A 157 -20.66 15.24 -9.06
N SER A 158 -21.55 14.87 -8.13
CA SER A 158 -21.13 14.56 -6.77
C SER A 158 -20.29 13.27 -6.72
N ALA A 159 -19.25 13.26 -5.88
CA ALA A 159 -18.39 12.09 -5.69
C ALA A 159 -19.18 10.84 -5.25
N GLU A 160 -20.21 11.02 -4.41
CA GLU A 160 -21.10 9.93 -3.98
C GLU A 160 -21.86 9.33 -5.16
N SER A 161 -22.48 10.17 -6.00
CA SER A 161 -23.19 9.74 -7.20
C SER A 161 -22.26 8.95 -8.12
N LEU A 162 -21.07 9.48 -8.42
CA LEU A 162 -20.07 8.80 -9.23
C LEU A 162 -19.62 7.48 -8.62
N TYR A 163 -19.35 7.45 -7.32
CA TYR A 163 -18.80 6.27 -6.64
C TYR A 163 -19.82 5.12 -6.53
N PHE A 164 -21.10 5.41 -6.39
CA PHE A 164 -22.16 4.40 -6.20
C PHE A 164 -23.04 4.17 -7.43
N ARG A 165 -22.81 4.89 -8.54
CA ARG A 165 -23.54 4.66 -9.81
C ARG A 165 -23.42 3.21 -10.25
N ALA A 166 -24.52 2.63 -10.74
CA ALA A 166 -24.59 1.21 -11.10
C ALA A 166 -23.51 0.78 -12.11
N GLU A 167 -23.24 1.59 -13.14
CA GLU A 167 -22.19 1.34 -14.13
C GLU A 167 -20.79 1.29 -13.50
N ASN A 168 -20.51 2.21 -12.57
CA ASN A 168 -19.25 2.27 -11.84
C ASN A 168 -19.14 1.11 -10.84
N LEU A 169 -20.23 0.67 -10.20
CA LEU A 169 -20.18 -0.52 -9.36
C LEU A 169 -19.88 -1.78 -10.17
N LYS A 170 -20.46 -1.92 -11.37
CA LYS A 170 -20.14 -3.01 -12.29
C LYS A 170 -18.66 -2.98 -12.70
N HIS A 171 -18.13 -1.81 -13.03
CA HIS A 171 -16.70 -1.63 -13.31
C HIS A 171 -15.82 -2.03 -12.13
N ARG A 172 -16.21 -1.68 -10.89
CA ARG A 172 -15.46 -2.10 -9.70
C ARG A 172 -15.35 -3.61 -9.60
N GLU A 173 -16.46 -4.32 -9.85
CA GLU A 173 -16.47 -5.78 -9.84
C GLU A 173 -15.60 -6.36 -10.97
N GLN A 174 -15.60 -5.76 -12.16
CA GLN A 174 -14.70 -6.14 -13.26
C GLN A 174 -13.22 -5.99 -12.88
N VAL A 175 -12.83 -4.84 -12.29
CA VAL A 175 -11.44 -4.64 -11.81
C VAL A 175 -11.07 -5.68 -10.76
N LYS A 176 -12.00 -6.03 -9.86
CA LYS A 176 -11.78 -7.06 -8.84
C LYS A 176 -11.56 -8.45 -9.42
N THR A 177 -12.26 -8.79 -10.50
CA THR A 177 -12.14 -10.11 -11.14
C THR A 177 -10.98 -10.21 -12.11
N GLU A 178 -10.68 -9.13 -12.84
CA GLU A 178 -9.75 -9.17 -13.97
C GLU A 178 -8.36 -8.63 -13.64
N THR A 179 -8.26 -7.64 -12.73
CA THR A 179 -6.99 -6.95 -12.45
C THR A 179 -6.47 -7.19 -11.04
N CYS A 180 -7.34 -7.17 -10.03
CA CYS A 180 -6.93 -7.39 -8.64
C CYS A 180 -6.19 -8.72 -8.39
N PRO A 181 -6.49 -9.85 -9.06
CA PRO A 181 -5.83 -11.12 -8.77
C PRO A 181 -4.32 -11.13 -9.02
N THR A 182 -3.79 -10.23 -9.85
CA THR A 182 -2.35 -10.15 -10.16
C THR A 182 -1.74 -8.78 -9.82
N CYS A 183 -2.52 -7.90 -9.19
CA CYS A 183 -2.13 -6.54 -8.89
C CYS A 183 -1.00 -6.48 -7.85
N LEU A 184 0.10 -5.79 -8.17
CA LEU A 184 1.29 -5.63 -7.31
C LEU A 184 1.25 -4.39 -6.39
N SER A 185 0.17 -3.62 -6.42
CA SER A 185 0.06 -2.35 -5.71
C SER A 185 0.09 -2.55 -4.18
N PRO A 186 1.01 -1.89 -3.46
CA PRO A 186 1.09 -1.94 -2.00
C PRO A 186 0.21 -0.89 -1.31
N CYS A 187 -0.65 -0.22 -2.06
CA CYS A 187 -1.42 0.94 -1.60
C CYS A 187 -2.23 0.61 -0.34
N GLN A 188 -1.85 1.24 0.78
CA GLN A 188 -2.53 1.15 2.05
C GLN A 188 -2.75 -0.29 2.56
N VAL A 189 -1.82 -1.21 2.28
CA VAL A 189 -1.89 -2.62 2.75
C VAL A 189 -2.09 -2.71 4.26
N ASN A 190 -1.37 -1.90 5.04
CA ASN A 190 -1.51 -1.84 6.51
C ASN A 190 -2.92 -1.43 6.94
N VAL A 191 -3.53 -0.47 6.23
CA VAL A 191 -4.92 -0.06 6.49
C VAL A 191 -5.87 -1.21 6.16
N GLY A 192 -5.63 -1.91 5.06
CA GLY A 192 -6.39 -3.12 4.68
C GLY A 192 -6.33 -4.19 5.77
N ALA A 193 -5.13 -4.53 6.23
CA ALA A 193 -4.90 -5.52 7.29
C ALA A 193 -5.56 -5.11 8.62
N MET A 194 -5.33 -3.87 9.07
CA MET A 194 -5.93 -3.35 10.31
C MET A 194 -7.46 -3.37 10.27
N LYS A 195 -8.07 -3.04 9.11
CA LYS A 195 -9.53 -3.08 8.94
C LYS A 195 -10.12 -4.49 9.03
N GLN A 196 -9.34 -5.52 8.73
CA GLN A 196 -9.77 -6.91 8.87
C GLN A 196 -9.58 -7.43 10.31
N PHE A 197 -8.45 -7.11 10.95
CA PHE A 197 -8.09 -7.65 12.26
C PHE A 197 -8.73 -6.91 13.44
N ILE A 198 -8.68 -5.58 13.47
CA ILE A 198 -9.09 -4.78 14.64
C ILE A 198 -10.55 -5.01 15.03
N PRO A 199 -11.53 -5.03 14.10
CA PRO A 199 -12.92 -5.29 14.47
C PRO A 199 -13.10 -6.65 15.14
N TYR A 200 -12.41 -7.67 14.64
CA TYR A 200 -12.50 -9.02 15.21
C TYR A 200 -11.81 -9.11 16.58
N ALA A 201 -10.64 -8.51 16.74
CA ALA A 201 -9.97 -8.44 18.04
C ALA A 201 -10.81 -7.70 19.10
N LYS A 202 -11.47 -6.58 18.72
CA LYS A 202 -12.43 -5.87 19.58
C LYS A 202 -13.62 -6.76 19.95
N PHE A 203 -14.16 -7.50 18.99
CA PHE A 203 -15.20 -8.48 19.25
C PHE A 203 -14.74 -9.56 20.24
N LEU A 204 -13.56 -10.15 20.07
CA LEU A 204 -13.04 -11.19 20.97
C LEU A 204 -12.88 -10.69 22.40
N LYS A 205 -12.32 -9.49 22.58
CA LYS A 205 -12.21 -8.85 23.90
C LYS A 205 -13.59 -8.69 24.53
N ARG A 206 -14.54 -8.12 23.78
CA ARG A 206 -15.92 -7.94 24.27
C ARG A 206 -16.58 -9.27 24.62
N ALA A 207 -16.48 -10.27 23.74
CA ALA A 207 -17.06 -11.60 23.96
C ALA A 207 -16.48 -12.27 25.21
N TYR A 208 -15.18 -12.08 25.48
CA TYR A 208 -14.53 -12.54 26.70
C TYR A 208 -15.09 -11.83 27.96
N ASP A 209 -15.24 -10.51 27.92
CA ASP A 209 -15.80 -9.73 29.03
C ASP A 209 -17.26 -10.15 29.32
N VAL A 210 -18.08 -10.30 28.28
CA VAL A 210 -19.47 -10.80 28.39
C VAL A 210 -19.50 -12.23 28.93
N LYS A 211 -18.58 -13.11 28.53
CA LYS A 211 -18.51 -14.48 29.06
C LYS A 211 -18.19 -14.51 30.56
N ARG A 212 -17.39 -13.56 31.06
CA ARG A 212 -17.03 -13.45 32.48
C ARG A 212 -18.11 -12.81 33.34
N ALA A 213 -18.85 -11.87 32.78
CA ALA A 213 -19.90 -11.11 33.47
C ALA A 213 -21.07 -10.84 32.51
N PRO A 214 -21.93 -11.84 32.22
CA PRO A 214 -23.02 -11.72 31.27
C PRO A 214 -23.99 -10.57 31.60
N GLU A 215 -24.19 -10.29 32.89
CA GLU A 215 -25.01 -9.19 33.39
C GLU A 215 -24.49 -7.80 33.00
N ARG A 216 -23.19 -7.68 32.69
CA ARG A 216 -22.55 -6.42 32.27
C ARG A 216 -22.53 -6.24 30.75
N HIS A 217 -23.28 -7.03 29.98
CA HIS A 217 -23.18 -6.98 28.51
C HIS A 217 -23.47 -5.58 27.93
N LEU A 218 -24.39 -4.83 28.54
CA LEU A 218 -24.77 -3.48 28.10
C LEU A 218 -23.60 -2.50 28.28
N GLU A 219 -22.83 -2.66 29.34
CA GLU A 219 -21.63 -1.85 29.62
C GLU A 219 -20.49 -2.13 28.63
N THR A 220 -20.53 -3.28 27.95
CA THR A 220 -19.51 -3.66 26.95
C THR A 220 -19.86 -3.22 25.52
N LEU A 221 -21.01 -2.59 25.30
CA LEU A 221 -21.38 -2.06 23.98
C LEU A 221 -20.41 -0.95 23.57
N PRO A 222 -20.17 -0.72 22.27
CA PRO A 222 -19.49 0.50 21.80
C PRO A 222 -20.19 1.76 22.36
N ALA A 223 -19.45 2.80 22.73
CA ALA A 223 -20.02 4.01 23.36
C ALA A 223 -21.17 4.64 22.54
N ALA A 224 -21.13 4.54 21.20
CA ALA A 224 -22.20 5.01 20.32
C ALA A 224 -23.51 4.20 20.43
N GLU A 225 -23.44 2.98 20.96
CA GLU A 225 -24.57 2.05 21.14
C GLU A 225 -25.02 1.95 22.61
N GLN A 226 -24.26 2.50 23.56
CA GLN A 226 -24.62 2.53 24.99
C GLN A 226 -25.69 3.59 25.32
N VAL A 227 -25.89 4.57 24.45
CA VAL A 227 -26.80 5.73 24.65
C VAL A 227 -28.10 5.57 23.83
N ARG A 228 -28.31 4.41 23.21
CA ARG A 228 -29.55 4.03 22.53
C ARG A 228 -30.35 3.07 23.40
#